data_AF-A0A550CQY1-F1
#
_entry.id   AF-A0A550CQY1-F1
#
_cell.length_a   1.000
_cell.length_b   1.000
_cell.length_c   1.000
_cell.angle_alpha   90.00
_cell.angle_beta   90.00
_cell.angle_gamma   90.00
#
_symmetry.space_group_name_H-M   'P 1'
#
loop_
_entity.id
_entity.type
_entity.pdbx_description
1 polymer ?
#
loop_
_entity_poly.entity_id
_entity_poly.type
_entity_poly.pdbx_seq_one_letter_code
_entity_poly.pdbx_strand_id
1 'polypeptide(L)'
;MADQIGRHGSLMLMKRSDPNTVLTGFGIDSDELTFGSAEDCDVRLYYKEVSPLHCKIMFPEKKVRVVLDGYRIYPNLTNAMQPTTVALENNSEIEIQNKRFRFAYPPKEMRPMLYSTPPRASQSSDCGTYTNAVTAGPDRRALRLSMIESARVFSPRPSAIPAENLRILQSPIKRNPSPKK
;
A
#
# COMPACT_ATOMS: atom_id res chain seq x y z
N MET A 1 3.62 0.32 -16.42
CA MET A 1 2.89 -0.04 -15.19
C MET A 1 3.12 1.12 -14.24
N ALA A 2 2.07 1.83 -13.83
CA ALA A 2 2.23 2.99 -12.95
C ALA A 2 2.73 2.50 -11.60
N ASP A 3 3.99 2.84 -11.31
CA ASP A 3 4.71 2.55 -10.08
C ASP A 3 3.89 3.06 -8.89
N GLN A 4 3.33 2.14 -8.11
CA GLN A 4 2.62 2.47 -6.89
C GLN A 4 3.67 2.80 -5.82
N ILE A 5 4.20 4.03 -5.85
CA ILE A 5 5.18 4.52 -4.89
C ILE A 5 4.42 4.92 -3.63
N GLY A 6 4.63 4.18 -2.55
CA GLY A 6 4.06 4.49 -1.25
C GLY A 6 4.84 5.57 -0.51
N ARG A 7 4.29 6.02 0.62
CA ARG A 7 4.89 7.07 1.47
C ARG A 7 6.35 6.82 1.82
N HIS A 8 6.67 5.58 2.16
CA HIS A 8 7.98 5.15 2.62
C HIS A 8 8.82 4.51 1.52
N GLY A 9 8.21 4.18 0.38
CA GLY A 9 8.89 3.58 -0.76
C GLY A 9 8.04 2.56 -1.49
N SER A 10 8.72 1.72 -2.24
CA SER A 10 8.14 0.58 -2.94
C SER A 10 8.93 -0.68 -2.63
N LEU A 11 8.22 -1.80 -2.59
CA LEU A 11 8.81 -3.13 -2.48
C LEU A 11 8.49 -3.92 -3.74
N MET A 12 9.53 -4.38 -4.42
CA MET A 12 9.42 -5.13 -5.67
C MET A 12 9.78 -6.59 -5.44
N LEU A 13 8.90 -7.51 -5.80
CA LEU A 13 9.23 -8.92 -5.89
C LEU A 13 9.94 -9.19 -7.22
N MET A 14 11.16 -9.70 -7.16
CA MET A 14 11.99 -10.02 -8.32
C MET A 14 11.81 -11.49 -8.73
N LYS A 15 11.97 -11.77 -10.03
CA LYS A 15 11.95 -13.15 -10.54
C LYS A 15 13.20 -13.90 -10.07
N ARG A 16 13.04 -15.14 -9.60
CA ARG A 16 14.16 -15.97 -9.11
C ARG A 16 15.20 -16.26 -10.19
N SER A 17 14.75 -16.58 -11.40
CA SER A 17 15.64 -16.96 -12.51
C SER A 17 16.33 -15.77 -13.17
N ASP A 18 15.73 -14.59 -13.11
CA ASP A 18 16.26 -13.37 -13.73
C ASP A 18 16.09 -12.19 -12.75
N PRO A 19 17.18 -11.75 -12.10
CA PRO A 19 17.13 -10.75 -11.05
C PRO A 19 16.75 -9.35 -11.54
N ASN A 20 16.77 -9.09 -12.84
CA ASN A 20 16.40 -7.78 -13.38
C ASN A 20 14.90 -7.67 -13.70
N THR A 21 14.19 -8.80 -13.75
CA THR A 21 12.77 -8.82 -14.05
C THR A 21 11.94 -8.66 -12.77
N VAL A 22 11.20 -7.56 -12.68
CA VAL A 22 10.22 -7.32 -11.61
C VAL A 22 8.94 -8.12 -11.90
N LEU A 23 8.50 -8.95 -10.95
CA LEU A 23 7.24 -9.69 -11.04
C LEU A 23 6.06 -8.83 -10.60
N THR A 24 6.21 -8.15 -9.47
CA THR A 24 5.17 -7.27 -8.91
C THR A 24 5.83 -6.23 -8.00
N GLY A 25 5.20 -5.08 -7.85
CA GLY A 25 5.63 -4.03 -6.93
C GLY A 25 4.43 -3.48 -6.16
N PHE A 26 4.66 -3.09 -4.91
CA PHE A 26 3.66 -2.42 -4.10
C PHE A 26 4.27 -1.26 -3.30
N GLY A 27 3.45 -0.24 -3.08
CA GLY A 27 3.82 0.93 -2.28
C GLY A 27 3.71 0.64 -0.80
N ILE A 28 4.68 1.13 -0.02
CA ILE A 28 4.69 1.03 1.43
C ILE A 28 4.20 2.35 2.02
N ASP A 29 3.01 2.34 2.62
CA ASP A 29 2.41 3.52 3.26
C ASP A 29 2.46 3.46 4.79
N SER A 30 2.53 2.26 5.36
CA SER A 30 2.57 1.98 6.79
C SER A 30 3.98 2.14 7.36
N ASP A 31 4.07 2.56 8.63
CA ASP A 31 5.36 2.70 9.33
C ASP A 31 6.01 1.35 9.68
N GLU A 32 5.24 0.26 9.61
CA GLU A 32 5.70 -1.11 9.74
C GLU A 32 5.16 -1.95 8.59
N LEU A 33 6.00 -2.86 8.08
CA LEU A 33 5.64 -3.85 7.06
C LEU A 33 6.03 -5.24 7.55
N THR A 34 5.06 -6.13 7.69
CA THR A 34 5.23 -7.48 8.25
C THR A 34 5.25 -8.56 7.17
N PHE A 35 6.09 -9.57 7.35
CA PHE A 35 6.18 -10.75 6.50
C PHE A 35 5.93 -12.00 7.33
N GLY A 36 5.11 -12.91 6.83
CA GLY A 36 4.80 -14.13 7.57
C GLY A 36 3.75 -14.99 6.88
N SER A 37 3.40 -16.12 7.49
CA SER A 37 2.35 -17.02 6.99
C SER A 37 0.96 -16.70 7.53
N ALA A 38 0.88 -15.88 8.59
CA ALA A 38 -0.37 -15.47 9.22
C ALA A 38 -1.19 -14.52 8.32
N GLU A 39 -2.49 -14.42 8.60
CA GLU A 39 -3.44 -13.65 7.77
C GLU A 39 -3.39 -12.15 8.01
N ASP A 40 -2.86 -11.75 9.16
CA ASP A 40 -2.67 -10.38 9.62
C ASP A 40 -1.39 -9.74 9.05
N CYS A 41 -0.48 -10.53 8.45
CA CYS A 41 0.73 -10.02 7.85
C CYS A 41 0.46 -9.25 6.55
N ASP A 42 1.14 -8.12 6.36
CA ASP A 42 1.04 -7.30 5.15
C ASP A 42 1.47 -8.08 3.89
N VAL A 43 2.55 -8.86 4.03
CA VAL A 43 3.08 -9.74 2.99
C VAL A 43 2.96 -11.19 3.45
N ARG A 44 1.88 -11.84 3.00
CA ARG A 44 1.62 -13.24 3.32
C ARG A 44 2.38 -14.21 2.42
N LEU A 45 3.13 -15.11 3.02
CA LEU A 45 3.93 -16.14 2.36
C LEU A 45 3.42 -17.53 2.76
N TYR A 46 2.91 -18.29 1.80
CA TYR A 46 2.28 -19.60 2.02
C TYR A 46 3.27 -20.77 2.08
N TYR A 47 4.51 -20.53 2.54
CA TYR A 47 5.54 -21.57 2.61
C TYR A 47 5.60 -22.18 4.00
N LYS A 48 5.77 -23.52 4.07
CA LYS A 48 5.83 -24.26 5.34
C LYS A 48 6.98 -23.81 6.26
N GLU A 49 8.06 -23.32 5.67
CA GLU A 49 9.24 -22.85 6.38
C GLU A 49 9.16 -21.36 6.80
N VAL A 50 8.01 -20.71 6.57
CA VAL A 50 7.76 -19.33 7.00
C VAL A 50 6.88 -19.34 8.25
N SER A 51 7.44 -18.81 9.32
CA SER A 51 6.75 -18.60 10.60
C SER A 51 5.56 -17.64 10.47
N PRO A 52 4.58 -17.69 11.39
CA PRO A 52 3.43 -16.80 11.40
C PRO A 52 3.82 -15.32 11.27
N LEU A 53 4.85 -14.90 12.02
CA LEU A 53 5.61 -13.67 11.84
C LEU A 53 7.07 -14.04 11.61
N HIS A 54 7.64 -13.64 10.47
CA HIS A 54 8.97 -14.06 10.03
C HIS A 54 9.98 -12.93 10.06
N CYS A 55 9.60 -11.76 9.57
CA CYS A 55 10.37 -10.53 9.72
C CYS A 55 9.47 -9.31 9.59
N LYS A 56 9.99 -8.16 10.02
CA LYS A 56 9.32 -6.88 9.83
C LYS A 56 10.29 -5.80 9.41
N ILE A 57 9.83 -4.91 8.54
CA ILE A 57 10.54 -3.68 8.17
C ILE A 57 9.86 -2.55 8.92
N MET A 58 10.64 -1.78 9.68
CA MET A 58 10.19 -0.61 10.41
C MET A 58 10.79 0.64 9.78
N PHE A 59 10.03 1.72 9.78
CA PHE A 59 10.40 3.02 9.21
C PHE A 59 10.53 4.12 10.29
N PRO A 60 11.33 3.93 11.36
CA PRO A 60 11.46 4.95 12.40
C PRO A 60 12.14 6.22 11.85
N GLU A 61 11.48 7.36 11.98
CA GLU A 61 12.05 8.70 11.74
C GLU A 61 12.82 8.85 10.41
N LYS A 62 12.27 8.30 9.32
CA LYS A 62 12.84 8.31 7.95
C LYS A 62 14.06 7.41 7.72
N LYS A 63 14.45 6.57 8.68
CA LYS A 63 15.46 5.52 8.49
C LYS A 63 14.77 4.17 8.40
N VAL A 64 15.16 3.36 7.43
CA VAL A 64 14.58 2.04 7.24
C VAL A 64 15.42 1.00 7.94
N ARG A 65 14.77 0.19 8.78
CA ARG A 65 15.39 -0.86 9.57
C ARG A 65 14.60 -2.14 9.40
N VAL A 66 15.22 -3.22 8.96
CA VAL A 66 14.60 -4.55 9.03
C VAL A 66 14.94 -5.17 10.36
N VAL A 67 13.92 -5.57 11.10
CA VAL A 67 14.05 -6.45 12.25
C VAL A 67 13.83 -7.87 11.75
N LEU A 68 14.91 -8.64 11.79
CA LEU A 68 14.95 -10.01 11.31
C LEU A 68 14.83 -10.95 12.49
N ASP A 69 13.73 -11.69 12.57
CA ASP A 69 13.47 -12.63 13.67
C ASP A 69 14.11 -13.99 13.34
N GLY A 70 15.43 -14.12 13.46
CA GLY A 70 16.14 -15.41 13.57
C GLY A 70 16.07 -16.41 12.39
N TYR A 71 15.48 -16.07 11.24
CA TYR A 71 15.37 -16.98 10.09
C TYR A 71 16.26 -16.57 8.91
N ARG A 72 16.46 -17.50 7.96
CA ARG A 72 17.32 -17.38 6.76
C ARG A 72 16.88 -16.23 5.85
N ILE A 73 17.37 -15.03 6.16
CA ILE A 73 17.10 -13.82 5.38
C ILE A 73 18.43 -13.24 4.92
N TYR A 74 18.67 -13.23 3.61
CA TYR A 74 19.88 -12.61 3.06
C TYR A 74 19.68 -11.08 2.94
N PRO A 75 20.70 -10.25 3.23
CA PRO A 75 22.13 -10.56 3.36
C PRO A 75 22.61 -11.06 4.74
N ASN A 76 21.73 -11.41 5.67
CA ASN A 76 22.13 -11.81 7.01
C ASN A 76 22.75 -13.22 7.01
N LEU A 77 24.09 -13.24 6.94
CA LEU A 77 24.95 -14.43 6.91
C LEU A 77 25.09 -15.09 8.28
N THR A 78 24.70 -14.39 9.35
CA THR A 78 24.81 -14.87 10.72
C THR A 78 23.52 -15.56 11.12
N ASN A 79 23.64 -16.85 11.43
CA ASN A 79 22.66 -17.75 12.06
C ASN A 79 22.33 -17.25 13.48
N ALA A 80 21.92 -15.99 13.60
CA ALA A 80 21.75 -15.30 14.85
C ALA A 80 20.37 -15.66 15.40
N MET A 81 20.37 -16.44 16.46
CA MET A 81 19.20 -16.79 17.28
C MET A 81 18.56 -15.56 17.97
N GLN A 82 18.94 -14.34 17.56
CA GLN A 82 18.55 -13.06 18.16
C GLN A 82 18.08 -12.08 17.07
N PRO A 83 17.07 -11.25 17.39
CA PRO A 83 16.54 -10.28 16.44
C PRO A 83 17.63 -9.29 16.02
N THR A 84 17.98 -9.31 14.74
CA THR A 84 19.02 -8.42 14.20
C THR A 84 18.38 -7.28 13.43
N THR A 85 18.83 -6.05 13.70
CA THR A 85 18.35 -4.86 13.00
C THR A 85 19.33 -4.44 11.92
N VAL A 86 18.94 -4.52 10.64
CA VAL A 86 19.79 -4.13 9.50
C VAL A 86 19.20 -2.89 8.84
N ALA A 87 20.03 -1.87 8.61
CA ALA A 87 19.61 -0.69 7.87
C ALA A 87 19.45 -1.02 6.38
N LEU A 88 18.33 -0.61 5.77
CA LEU A 88 18.11 -0.78 4.33
C LEU A 88 18.51 0.46 3.54
N GLU A 89 19.46 0.27 2.63
CA GLU A 89 19.82 1.24 1.63
C GLU A 89 18.85 1.22 0.44
N ASN A 90 18.97 2.22 -0.44
CA ASN A 90 18.17 2.25 -1.66
C ASN A 90 18.56 1.10 -2.59
N ASN A 91 17.58 0.42 -3.18
CA ASN A 91 17.76 -0.78 -4.00
C ASN A 91 18.39 -1.96 -3.24
N SER A 92 18.30 -1.96 -1.91
CA SER A 92 18.70 -3.12 -1.12
C SER A 92 17.79 -4.30 -1.43
N GLU A 93 18.39 -5.48 -1.43
CA GLU A 93 17.70 -6.73 -1.70
C GLU A 93 17.63 -7.58 -0.45
N ILE A 94 16.46 -8.19 -0.25
CA ILE A 94 16.16 -9.05 0.88
C ILE A 94 15.65 -10.36 0.29
N GLU A 95 16.25 -11.48 0.67
CA GLU A 95 15.77 -12.78 0.24
C GLU A 95 15.08 -13.50 1.39
N ILE A 96 13.80 -13.83 1.20
CA ILE A 96 13.01 -14.63 2.14
C ILE A 96 12.58 -15.89 1.40
N GLN A 97 13.06 -17.05 1.83
CA GLN A 97 12.60 -18.35 1.30
C GLN A 97 12.62 -18.45 -0.25
N ASN A 98 13.77 -18.11 -0.85
CA ASN A 98 13.98 -18.06 -2.31
C ASN A 98 13.15 -17.00 -3.06
N LYS A 99 12.56 -16.03 -2.36
CA LYS A 99 11.94 -14.84 -2.94
C LYS A 99 12.82 -13.63 -2.66
N ARG A 100 13.28 -12.99 -3.73
CA ARG A 100 14.06 -11.76 -3.67
C ARG A 100 13.13 -10.57 -3.74
N PHE A 101 13.19 -9.73 -2.73
CA PHE A 101 12.50 -8.46 -2.65
C PHE A 101 13.51 -7.34 -2.77
N ARG A 102 13.23 -6.33 -3.60
CA ARG A 102 14.05 -5.14 -3.74
C ARG A 102 13.30 -3.94 -3.19
N PHE A 103 13.88 -3.29 -2.20
CA PHE A 103 13.33 -2.08 -1.60
C PHE A 103 13.87 -0.84 -2.33
N ALA A 104 13.00 0.11 -2.66
CA ALA A 104 13.39 1.39 -3.24
C ALA A 104 12.68 2.55 -2.54
N TYR A 105 13.46 3.57 -2.16
CA TYR A 105 12.91 4.80 -1.59
C TYR A 105 12.12 5.59 -2.65
N PRO A 106 11.14 6.41 -2.23
CA PRO A 106 10.46 7.30 -3.15
C PRO A 106 11.45 8.26 -3.83
N PRO A 107 11.23 8.62 -5.11
CA PRO A 107 11.98 9.66 -5.79
C PRO A 107 12.01 10.96 -4.99
N LYS A 108 13.15 11.65 -4.96
CA LYS A 108 13.36 12.85 -4.13
C LYS A 108 12.28 13.92 -4.33
N GLU A 109 11.83 14.08 -5.55
CA GLU A 109 10.82 15.06 -5.96
C GLU A 109 9.42 14.76 -5.41
N MET A 110 9.08 13.48 -5.21
CA MET A 110 7.75 13.06 -4.76
C MET A 110 7.61 12.97 -3.25
N ARG A 111 8.73 12.85 -2.53
CA ARG A 111 8.75 12.78 -1.05
C ARG A 111 7.91 13.84 -0.35
N PRO A 112 8.00 15.15 -0.66
CA PRO A 112 7.21 16.16 0.06
C PRO A 112 5.70 15.95 -0.09
N MET A 113 5.23 15.55 -1.27
CA MET A 113 3.81 15.26 -1.51
C MET A 113 3.35 13.99 -0.78
N LEU A 114 4.21 12.96 -0.74
CA LEU A 114 3.89 11.71 -0.06
C LEU A 114 3.89 11.88 1.46
N TYR A 115 4.78 12.70 2.02
CA TYR A 115 4.78 13.00 3.46
C TYR A 115 3.60 13.86 3.89
N SER A 116 3.10 14.77 3.03
CA SER A 116 1.92 15.59 3.32
C SER A 116 0.60 14.85 3.14
N THR A 117 0.62 13.70 2.47
CA THR A 117 -0.56 12.84 2.34
C THR A 117 -0.87 12.22 3.71
N PRO A 118 -2.12 12.32 4.21
CA PRO A 118 -2.48 11.70 5.49
C PRO A 118 -2.23 10.20 5.41
N PRO A 119 -1.68 9.58 6.47
CA PRO A 119 -1.42 8.15 6.48
C PRO A 119 -2.74 7.42 6.20
N ARG A 120 -2.71 6.46 5.27
CA ARG A 120 -3.79 5.50 5.12
C ARG A 120 -3.89 4.77 6.46
N ALA A 121 -5.06 4.75 7.08
CA ALA A 121 -5.27 4.02 8.34
C ALA A 121 -5.03 2.52 8.10
N SER A 122 -3.79 2.09 8.23
CA SER A 122 -3.39 0.69 8.29
C SER A 122 -3.72 0.17 9.68
N GLN A 123 -4.34 -1.00 9.71
CA GLN A 123 -4.79 -1.68 10.91
C GLN A 123 -3.55 -2.09 11.71
N SER A 124 -3.22 -1.32 12.75
CA SER A 124 -2.24 -1.73 13.75
C SER A 124 -2.85 -2.86 14.59
N SER A 125 -2.40 -4.08 14.36
CA SER A 125 -2.53 -5.20 15.30
C SER A 125 -1.57 -4.99 16.47
N ASP A 126 -1.94 -4.11 17.41
CA ASP A 126 -1.29 -4.06 18.71
C ASP A 126 -1.89 -5.10 19.65
N CYS A 127 -0.98 -5.83 20.29
CA CYS A 127 -1.21 -6.97 21.15
C CYS A 127 -1.82 -6.58 22.51
N GLY A 128 -2.99 -7.15 22.83
CA GLY A 128 -3.24 -7.79 24.12
C GLY A 128 -3.69 -6.92 25.31
N THR A 129 -4.99 -6.67 25.43
CA THR A 129 -5.67 -6.67 26.74
C THR A 129 -6.86 -7.62 26.68
N TYR A 130 -6.84 -8.65 27.50
CA TYR A 130 -7.83 -9.73 27.53
C TYR A 130 -9.17 -9.22 28.04
N THR A 131 -10.11 -8.93 27.14
CA THR A 131 -11.54 -8.94 27.47
C THR A 131 -12.31 -9.60 26.33
N ASN A 132 -13.11 -10.61 26.70
CA ASN A 132 -13.94 -11.36 25.78
C ASN A 132 -15.03 -10.44 25.21
N ALA A 133 -14.84 -9.98 23.98
CA ALA A 133 -15.90 -9.38 23.18
C ALA A 133 -15.89 -10.01 21.79
N VAL A 134 -16.81 -10.95 21.59
CA VAL A 134 -17.26 -11.38 20.26
C VAL A 134 -17.73 -10.12 19.53
N THR A 135 -17.06 -9.71 18.42
CA THR A 135 -17.64 -9.10 17.20
C THR A 135 -16.58 -8.44 16.31
N ALA A 136 -16.60 -8.84 15.03
CA ALA A 136 -16.09 -8.17 13.81
C ALA A 136 -14.59 -7.89 13.67
N GLY A 137 -13.98 -8.53 12.65
CA GLY A 137 -12.61 -8.31 12.19
C GLY A 137 -12.35 -6.90 11.65
N PRO A 138 -11.08 -6.56 11.37
CA PRO A 138 -10.67 -5.18 11.17
C PRO A 138 -11.13 -4.67 9.80
N ASP A 139 -12.05 -3.71 9.85
CA ASP A 139 -12.71 -3.09 8.72
C ASP A 139 -11.70 -2.31 7.85
N ARG A 140 -11.49 -2.77 6.62
CA ARG A 140 -11.04 -1.87 5.54
C ARG A 140 -12.15 -0.85 5.39
N ARG A 141 -12.01 0.34 6.00
CA ARG A 141 -12.98 1.44 5.84
C ARG A 141 -13.07 1.77 4.35
N ALA A 142 -14.03 1.15 3.66
CA ALA A 142 -14.50 1.59 2.37
C ALA A 142 -14.79 3.08 2.51
N LEU A 143 -14.38 3.87 1.51
CA LEU A 143 -14.67 5.29 1.43
C LEU A 143 -16.15 5.48 1.80
N ARG A 144 -16.41 6.03 3.00
CA ARG A 144 -17.77 6.25 3.47
C ARG A 144 -18.32 7.43 2.67
N LEU A 145 -18.92 7.11 1.52
CA LEU A 145 -19.72 8.05 0.71
C LEU A 145 -20.92 8.59 1.50
N SER A 146 -21.15 8.11 2.73
CA SER A 146 -22.15 8.60 3.67
C SER A 146 -21.87 10.00 4.23
N MET A 147 -20.73 10.62 3.91
CA MET A 147 -20.45 12.02 4.24
C MET A 147 -20.93 13.00 3.15
N ILE A 148 -21.87 12.56 2.31
CA ILE A 148 -22.64 13.43 1.43
C ILE A 148 -24.02 13.58 2.09
N GLU A 149 -24.22 14.64 2.88
CA GLU A 149 -25.47 14.88 3.64
C GLU A 149 -26.72 14.97 2.76
N SER A 150 -26.56 15.31 1.47
CA SER A 150 -27.50 15.03 0.39
C SER A 150 -26.86 15.52 -0.90
N ALA A 151 -26.92 14.73 -1.97
CA ALA A 151 -26.77 15.32 -3.29
C ALA A 151 -27.98 16.22 -3.50
N ARG A 152 -27.84 17.53 -3.32
CA ARG A 152 -28.85 18.49 -3.75
C ARG A 152 -28.80 18.49 -5.28
N VAL A 153 -29.46 17.50 -5.88
CA VAL A 153 -29.64 17.41 -7.32
C VAL A 153 -30.44 18.66 -7.69
N PHE A 154 -29.74 19.61 -8.31
CA PHE A 154 -30.37 20.77 -8.93
C PHE A 154 -31.25 20.24 -10.06
N SER A 155 -32.50 19.92 -9.73
CA SER A 155 -33.53 19.66 -10.71
C SER A 155 -34.05 21.05 -11.11
N PRO A 156 -33.65 21.59 -12.27
CA PRO A 156 -34.26 22.82 -12.74
C PRO A 156 -35.78 22.59 -12.79
N ARG A 157 -36.57 23.55 -12.31
CA ARG A 157 -38.02 23.48 -12.50
C ARG A 157 -38.29 23.35 -14.00
N PRO A 158 -39.14 22.41 -14.45
CA PRO A 158 -39.49 22.31 -15.85
C PRO A 158 -40.12 23.63 -16.28
N SER A 159 -39.41 24.37 -17.15
CA SER A 159 -39.95 25.56 -17.77
C SER A 159 -41.08 25.16 -18.73
N ALA A 160 -42.05 26.04 -18.92
CA ALA A 160 -43.17 25.82 -19.86
C ALA A 160 -42.69 25.73 -21.33
N ILE A 161 -41.45 26.13 -21.61
CA ILE A 161 -40.85 26.13 -22.94
C ILE A 161 -39.89 24.92 -23.05
N PRO A 162 -40.22 23.88 -23.84
CA PRO A 162 -39.43 22.65 -23.91
C PRO A 162 -37.96 22.86 -24.31
N ALA A 163 -37.67 23.88 -25.11
CA ALA A 163 -36.34 24.19 -25.62
C ALA A 163 -35.35 24.62 -24.51
N GLU A 164 -35.82 25.28 -23.45
CA GLU A 164 -34.95 25.68 -22.34
C GLU A 164 -34.58 24.48 -21.44
N ASN A 165 -35.51 23.54 -21.27
CA ASN A 165 -35.26 22.31 -20.52
C ASN A 165 -34.16 21.46 -21.18
N LEU A 166 -34.13 21.43 -22.51
CA LEU A 166 -33.10 20.71 -23.28
C LEU A 166 -31.69 21.32 -23.12
N ARG A 167 -31.58 22.65 -22.90
CA ARG A 167 -30.28 23.30 -22.64
C ARG A 167 -29.66 22.85 -21.32
N ILE A 168 -30.49 22.67 -20.28
CA ILE A 168 -30.01 22.32 -18.94
C ILE A 168 -29.60 20.84 -18.86
N LEU A 169 -30.18 19.99 -19.72
CA LEU A 169 -29.81 18.58 -19.85
C LEU A 169 -28.52 18.33 -20.63
N GLN A 170 -27.90 19.36 -21.22
CA GLN A 170 -26.59 19.21 -21.85
C GLN A 170 -25.51 19.19 -20.77
N SER A 171 -24.85 18.03 -20.62
CA SER A 171 -23.71 17.91 -19.72
C SER A 171 -22.56 18.82 -20.18
N PRO A 172 -21.67 19.27 -19.28
CA PRO A 172 -20.59 20.22 -19.61
C PRO A 172 -19.56 19.69 -20.62
N ILE A 173 -19.68 18.43 -21.04
CA ILE A 173 -18.74 17.78 -21.96
C ILE A 173 -19.08 18.23 -23.38
N LYS A 174 -18.49 19.36 -23.78
CA LYS A 174 -18.41 19.76 -25.19
C LYS A 174 -17.66 18.65 -25.94
N ARG A 175 -18.36 17.93 -26.82
CA ARG A 175 -17.72 17.05 -27.80
C ARG A 175 -16.92 17.95 -28.74
N ASN A 176 -15.60 17.94 -28.63
CA ASN A 176 -14.74 18.59 -29.60
C ASN A 176 -15.04 18.01 -30.98
N PRO A 177 -15.31 18.82 -32.02
CA PRO A 177 -15.47 18.30 -33.37
C PRO A 177 -14.15 17.68 -33.81
N SER A 178 -14.19 16.40 -34.16
CA SER A 178 -13.08 15.69 -34.78
C SER A 178 -12.63 16.39 -36.07
N PRO A 179 -11.32 16.50 -36.35
CA PRO A 179 -10.84 17.13 -37.56
C PRO A 179 -11.30 16.31 -38.77
N LYS A 180 -12.03 16.95 -39.69
CA LYS A 180 -12.32 16.36 -40.99
C LYS A 180 -11.02 16.35 -41.80
N LYS A 181 -10.70 15.19 -42.39
CA LYS A 181 -9.71 15.05 -43.45
C LYS A 181 -10.14 15.84 -44.69
#